data_AF-A0A661MUR3-F1
#
_entry.id   AF-A0A661MUR3-F1
#
_cell.length_a   1.000
_cell.length_b   1.000
_cell.length_c   1.000
_cell.angle_alpha   90.00
_cell.angle_beta   90.00
_cell.angle_gamma   90.00
#
_symmetry.space_group_name_H-M   'P 1'
#
loop_
_entity.id
_entity.type
_entity.pdbx_description
1 polymer ?
#
loop_
_entity_poly.entity_id
_entity_poly.type
_entity_poly.pdbx_seq_one_letter_code
_entity_poly.pdbx_strand_id
1 'polypeptide(L)'
;MDGYVGLAVTGRCGGIDDTRSVQVMREYPGGAFPVHQGLFFNEEEWDGTDVFCAAGRTGWVFVTSEVVKALRDAKIGNLSLRPAVQVERSVL
;
A
#
# COMPACT_ATOMS: atom_id res chain seq x y z
N MET A 1 16.69 -14.68 -20.59
CA MET A 1 15.76 -13.80 -19.83
C MET A 1 16.48 -12.47 -19.75
N ASP A 2 16.59 -11.81 -20.89
CA ASP A 2 17.57 -10.72 -21.02
C ASP A 2 16.77 -9.42 -20.94
N GLY A 3 17.10 -8.57 -19.96
CA GLY A 3 16.42 -7.28 -19.75
C GLY A 3 15.46 -7.21 -18.56
N TYR A 4 15.31 -8.26 -17.75
CA TYR A 4 14.60 -8.19 -16.47
C TYR A 4 15.57 -8.11 -15.30
N VAL A 5 15.29 -7.23 -14.35
CA VAL A 5 16.02 -7.12 -13.08
C VAL A 5 15.03 -7.23 -11.93
N GLY A 6 15.46 -7.85 -10.84
CA GLY A 6 14.69 -7.89 -9.60
C GLY A 6 14.77 -6.55 -8.87
N LEU A 7 13.63 -6.04 -8.44
CA LEU A 7 13.56 -4.92 -7.50
C LEU A 7 13.31 -5.47 -6.09
N ALA A 8 14.24 -5.20 -5.17
CA ALA A 8 14.07 -5.52 -3.76
C ALA A 8 13.78 -4.23 -2.97
N VAL A 9 12.63 -4.17 -2.31
CA VAL A 9 12.25 -3.05 -1.44
C VAL A 9 12.71 -3.34 -0.02
N THR A 10 13.75 -2.64 0.42
CA THR A 10 14.32 -2.77 1.76
C THR A 10 13.82 -1.73 2.74
N GLY A 11 13.21 -0.64 2.25
CA GLY A 11 12.64 0.41 3.09
C GLY A 11 11.46 -0.08 3.93
N ARG A 12 11.26 0.49 5.12
CA ARG A 12 10.28 0.03 6.13
C ARG A 12 9.51 1.17 6.80
N CYS A 13 8.27 0.90 7.20
CA CYS A 13 7.40 1.84 7.93
C CYS A 13 6.65 1.25 9.14
N GLY A 14 7.18 0.19 9.74
CA GLY A 14 6.50 -0.47 10.85
C GLY A 14 5.21 -1.19 10.43
N GLY A 15 4.35 -1.51 11.39
CA GLY A 15 3.09 -2.22 11.15
C GLY A 15 1.99 -1.32 10.58
N ILE A 16 0.97 -1.94 9.94
CA ILE A 16 -0.28 -1.23 9.63
C ILE A 16 -1.06 -1.04 10.94
N ASP A 17 -1.49 0.20 11.19
CA ASP A 17 -2.34 0.56 12.30
C ASP A 17 -3.81 0.53 11.86
N ASP A 18 -4.46 -0.62 12.10
CA ASP A 18 -5.86 -0.82 11.79
C ASP A 18 -6.80 0.06 12.64
N THR A 19 -6.33 0.58 13.79
CA THR A 19 -7.15 1.43 14.68
C THR A 19 -7.40 2.81 14.08
N ARG A 20 -6.54 3.25 13.15
CA ARG A 20 -6.67 4.51 12.40
C ARG A 20 -7.50 4.36 11.12
N SER A 21 -7.81 3.12 10.72
CA SER A 21 -8.63 2.85 9.55
C SER A 21 -10.11 3.03 9.85
N VAL A 22 -10.83 3.63 8.90
CA VAL A 22 -12.29 3.71 8.97
C VAL A 22 -12.86 2.35 8.58
N GLN A 23 -13.79 1.81 9.38
CA GLN A 23 -14.57 0.64 8.96
C GLN A 23 -15.75 1.09 8.11
N VAL A 24 -15.85 0.55 6.90
CA VAL A 24 -16.96 0.81 5.97
C VAL A 24 -17.64 -0.52 5.60
N MET A 25 -18.95 -0.47 5.37
CA MET A 25 -19.69 -1.64 4.89
C MET A 25 -19.59 -1.73 3.37
N ARG A 26 -19.20 -2.90 2.85
CA ARG A 26 -19.16 -3.19 1.41
C ARG A 26 -20.11 -4.34 1.07
N GLU A 27 -20.92 -4.13 0.04
CA GLU A 27 -21.77 -5.17 -0.52
C GLU A 27 -20.97 -6.11 -1.41
N TYR A 28 -21.08 -7.40 -1.12
CA TYR A 28 -20.56 -8.50 -1.94
C TYR A 28 -21.66 -9.52 -2.18
N PRO A 29 -21.50 -10.45 -3.14
CA PRO A 29 -22.38 -11.61 -3.25
C PRO A 29 -22.41 -12.37 -1.92
N GLY A 30 -23.52 -12.29 -1.19
CA GLY A 30 -23.67 -12.87 0.15
C GLY A 30 -24.00 -11.88 1.28
N GLY A 31 -23.97 -10.57 1.01
CA GLY A 31 -24.40 -9.54 1.97
C GLY A 31 -23.42 -8.38 2.10
N ALA A 32 -23.65 -7.54 3.12
CA ALA A 32 -22.76 -6.43 3.47
C ALA A 32 -21.74 -6.89 4.52
N PHE A 33 -20.45 -6.66 4.26
CA PHE A 33 -19.35 -7.04 5.13
C PHE A 33 -18.52 -5.82 5.52
N PRO A 34 -18.02 -5.74 6.77
CA PRO A 34 -17.12 -4.66 7.17
C PRO A 34 -15.76 -4.84 6.51
N VAL A 35 -15.18 -3.74 6.05
CA VAL A 35 -13.79 -3.66 5.55
C VAL A 35 -13.09 -2.46 6.20
N HIS A 36 -11.80 -2.58 6.45
CA HIS A 36 -10.96 -1.45 6.83
C HIS A 36 -10.58 -0.64 5.58
N GLN A 37 -10.89 0.65 5.59
CA GLN A 37 -10.47 1.62 4.59
C GLN A 37 -9.28 2.44 5.09
N GLY A 38 -8.25 2.52 4.25
CA GLY A 38 -7.02 3.25 4.49
C GLY A 38 -5.91 2.38 5.08
N LEU A 39 -4.70 2.49 4.55
CA LEU A 39 -3.48 1.90 5.13
C LEU A 39 -2.71 2.98 5.88
N PHE A 40 -2.78 2.94 7.20
CA PHE A 40 -2.07 3.87 8.08
C PHE A 40 -0.92 3.15 8.77
N PHE A 41 0.15 3.87 9.08
CA PHE A 41 1.30 3.37 9.83
C PHE A 41 1.84 4.48 10.73
N ASN A 42 2.69 4.14 11.68
CA ASN A 42 3.38 5.11 12.51
C ASN A 42 4.51 5.76 11.71
N GLU A 43 4.39 7.05 11.42
CA GLU A 43 5.37 7.78 10.60
C GLU A 43 6.75 7.87 11.28
N GLU A 44 6.82 7.75 12.61
CA GLU A 44 8.09 7.71 13.35
C GLU A 44 8.89 6.41 13.10
N GLU A 45 8.22 5.34 12.65
CA GLU A 45 8.85 4.07 12.28
C GLU A 45 9.21 3.99 10.79
N TRP A 46 8.84 5.01 10.01
CA TRP A 46 9.23 5.12 8.62
C TRP A 46 10.65 5.66 8.49
N ASP A 47 11.46 4.94 7.71
CA ASP A 47 12.85 5.29 7.44
C ASP A 47 13.04 6.47 6.48
N GLY A 48 11.96 7.09 6.01
CA GLY A 48 11.97 8.24 5.10
C GLY A 48 12.29 7.88 3.65
N THR A 49 12.34 6.59 3.28
CA THR A 49 12.59 6.18 1.89
C THR A 49 11.35 6.32 1.03
N ASP A 50 11.56 6.64 -0.25
CA ASP A 50 10.47 6.86 -1.21
C ASP A 50 9.72 5.59 -1.65
N VAL A 51 10.34 4.41 -1.48
CA VAL A 51 9.76 3.10 -1.79
C VAL A 51 10.01 2.19 -0.60
N PHE A 52 8.94 1.79 0.07
CA PHE A 52 9.02 1.11 1.37
C PHE A 52 7.87 0.13 1.54
N CYS A 53 7.95 -0.74 2.56
CA CYS A 53 6.87 -1.66 2.87
C CYS A 53 6.53 -1.70 4.36
N ALA A 54 5.29 -2.07 4.65
CA ALA A 54 4.87 -2.37 6.01
C ALA A 54 5.55 -3.66 6.51
N ALA A 55 5.84 -3.70 7.80
CA ALA A 55 6.26 -4.89 8.52
C ALA A 55 5.10 -5.90 8.61
N GLY A 56 5.46 -7.18 8.78
CA GLY A 56 4.50 -8.29 8.85
C GLY A 56 4.24 -8.97 7.50
N ARG A 57 3.16 -9.75 7.43
CA ARG A 57 2.88 -10.65 6.29
C ARG A 57 1.96 -10.05 5.23
N THR A 58 1.79 -8.73 5.20
CA THR A 58 0.82 -8.06 4.33
C THR A 58 1.39 -7.73 2.94
N GLY A 59 2.72 -7.59 2.82
CA GLY A 59 3.38 -7.30 1.55
C GLY A 59 3.01 -5.95 0.92
N TRP A 60 2.38 -5.05 1.68
CA TRP A 60 2.00 -3.73 1.19
C TRP A 60 3.23 -2.90 0.88
N VAL A 61 3.37 -2.51 -0.39
CA VAL A 61 4.39 -1.58 -0.86
C VAL A 61 3.77 -0.20 -0.98
N PHE A 62 4.44 0.77 -0.37
CA PHE A 62 4.12 2.18 -0.44
C PHE A 62 5.13 2.89 -1.31
N VAL A 63 4.66 3.93 -1.97
CA VAL A 63 5.50 4.84 -2.74
C VAL A 63 5.07 6.28 -2.47
N THR A 64 6.02 7.20 -2.41
CA THR A 64 5.73 8.63 -2.31
C THR A 64 5.13 9.16 -3.61
N SER A 65 4.56 10.37 -3.54
CA SER A 65 3.93 11.00 -4.71
C SER A 65 4.93 11.30 -5.83
N GLU A 66 6.18 11.51 -5.44
CA GLU A 66 7.35 11.77 -6.25
C GLU A 66 7.68 10.55 -7.12
N VAL A 67 7.65 9.35 -6.53
CA VAL A 67 7.82 8.09 -7.27
C VAL A 67 6.64 7.85 -8.21
N VAL A 68 5.41 8.12 -7.78
CA VAL A 68 4.22 8.01 -8.65
C VAL A 68 4.38 8.91 -9.88
N LYS A 69 4.87 10.14 -9.70
CA LYS A 69 5.15 11.05 -10.80
C LYS A 69 6.25 10.49 -11.72
N ALA A 70 7.37 10.05 -11.17
CA ALA A 70 8.47 9.47 -11.95
C ALA A 70 8.03 8.25 -12.78
N LEU A 71 7.21 7.35 -12.21
CA LEU A 71 6.67 6.18 -12.90
C LEU A 71 5.76 6.57 -14.07
N ARG A 72 4.93 7.61 -13.89
CA ARG A 72 4.05 8.14 -14.94
C ARG A 72 4.83 8.83 -16.04
N ASP A 73 5.83 9.64 -15.70
CA ASP A 73 6.69 10.34 -16.65
C ASP A 73 7.51 9.35 -17.49
N ALA A 74 7.98 8.26 -16.86
CA ALA A 74 8.63 7.14 -17.52
C ALA A 74 7.66 6.22 -18.30
N LYS A 75 6.35 6.47 -18.24
CA LYS A 75 5.29 5.71 -18.92
C LYS A 75 5.31 4.22 -18.61
N ILE A 76 5.65 3.86 -17.38
CA ILE A 76 5.64 2.47 -16.93
C ILE A 76 4.18 1.98 -16.86
N GLY A 77 3.88 0.96 -17.66
CA GLY A 77 2.56 0.33 -17.72
C GLY A 77 2.38 -0.77 -16.68
N ASN A 78 1.18 -1.35 -16.64
CA ASN A 78 0.83 -2.48 -15.77
C ASN A 78 1.03 -2.21 -14.26
N LEU A 79 0.81 -0.95 -13.84
CA LEU A 79 0.88 -0.53 -12.43
C LEU A 79 -0.54 -0.33 -11.87
N SER A 80 -0.79 -0.81 -10.64
CA SER A 80 -1.98 -0.46 -9.85
C SER A 80 -1.57 0.45 -8.71
N LEU A 81 -1.72 1.75 -8.92
CA LEU A 81 -1.43 2.77 -7.92
C LEU A 81 -2.74 3.28 -7.32
N ARG A 82 -2.87 3.22 -6.00
CA ARG A 82 -4.04 3.71 -5.27
C ARG A 82 -3.57 4.59 -4.11
N PRO A 83 -4.27 5.69 -3.80
CA PRO A 83 -4.00 6.44 -2.57
C PRO A 83 -4.12 5.50 -1.37
N ALA A 84 -3.13 5.51 -0.47
CA ALA A 84 -3.10 4.62 0.70
C ALA A 84 -4.40 4.71 1.52
N VAL A 85 -4.95 5.92 1.66
CA VAL A 85 -6.20 6.22 2.38
C VAL A 85 -7.46 5.62 1.74
N GLN A 86 -7.40 5.15 0.49
CA GLN A 86 -8.53 4.55 -0.24
C GLN A 86 -8.42 3.03 -0.39
N VAL A 87 -7.32 2.42 0.08
CA VAL A 87 -7.15 0.97 0.00
C VAL A 87 -8.06 0.30 1.02
N GLU A 88 -8.85 -0.66 0.55
CA GLU A 88 -9.76 -1.45 1.38
C GLU A 88 -9.23 -2.86 1.60
N ARG A 89 -9.36 -3.36 2.83
CA ARG A 89 -8.99 -4.74 3.22
C ARG A 89 -10.05 -5.34 4.14
N SER A 90 -10.23 -6.65 4.05
CA SER A 90 -11.12 -7.38 4.95
C SER A 90 -10.65 -7.31 6.40
N VAL A 91 -11.58 -7.40 7.35
CA VAL A 91 -11.33 -7.43 8.81
C VAL A 91 -10.99 -8.85 9.32
N LEU A 92 -10.69 -9.79 8.40
CA LEU A 92 -10.50 -11.21 8.69
C LEU A 92 -9.21 -11.51 9.47
#